data_AF-A0A3M7PQP3-F1
#
_entry.id   AF-A0A3M7PQP3-F1
#
_cell.length_a   1.000
_cell.length_b   1.000
_cell.length_c   1.000
_cell.angle_alpha   90.00
_cell.angle_beta   90.00
_cell.angle_gamma   90.00
#
_symmetry.space_group_name_H-M   'P 1'
#
loop_
_entity.id
_entity.type
_entity.pdbx_description
1 polymer ?
#
loop_
_entity_poly.entity_id
_entity_poly.type
_entity_poly.pdbx_seq_one_letter_code
_entity_poly.pdbx_strand_id
1 'polypeptide(L)'
;MRLEKIRDKIVDSIDNFIQKHDFLRKLLIKTRIRDTREKFSKLRTIFINHERPGEHNGEEPLKYSDNRIVTSKYTLLNFIPKNLFEQFRRIANFYFLLNILILFFIPDPPTNPYASVVPLAIVISVTALKQAYEDVLRHKSDWEINSRKVKILKNGKIQSIKSQDIKCGDIVEVKLDEEFPCDLALLYSMSDTNTCYIKTANLDGETNLKLRSVPFKFPHLNGLDDLIDLKGTLIIEKPNRRLYEFKGKLVHEKKEYLISNENILLRGTSLKIVPAIYGCAIYTGQDSKMMLNSKFKSNKLSCVEKRLNYFVIVYIIVLLALSLLCLIGSILYDNVYTTHWYIKDRASDIFKNNKSLYDFIVFMYFTNLNYIIPLSLYVTMELIRFVGSSFFEWDIKGIW
;
A
#
# COMPACT_ATOMS: atom_id res chain seq x y z
N MET A 1 35.61 -14.87 17.58
CA MET A 1 35.76 -16.12 18.38
C MET A 1 35.32 -16.03 19.84
N ARG A 2 35.90 -15.20 20.73
CA ARG A 2 35.52 -15.16 22.17
C ARG A 2 34.15 -14.50 22.43
N LEU A 3 33.82 -13.45 21.67
CA LEU A 3 32.54 -12.74 21.75
C LEU A 3 31.37 -13.55 21.15
N GLU A 4 31.61 -14.32 20.09
CA GLU A 4 30.60 -15.19 19.49
C GLU A 4 30.21 -16.32 20.44
N LYS A 5 31.18 -16.96 21.11
CA LYS A 5 30.90 -17.98 22.13
C LYS A 5 30.09 -17.46 23.32
N ILE A 6 30.28 -16.19 23.69
CA ILE A 6 29.51 -15.55 24.78
C ILE A 6 28.09 -15.25 24.30
N ARG A 7 27.94 -14.72 23.08
CA ARG A 7 26.63 -14.47 22.46
C ARG A 7 25.82 -15.76 22.37
N ASP A 8 26.42 -16.85 21.89
CA ASP A 8 25.70 -18.10 21.66
C ASP A 8 25.27 -18.74 23.01
N LYS A 9 26.10 -18.67 24.07
CA LYS A 9 25.69 -19.08 25.42
C LYS A 9 24.54 -18.26 26.00
N ILE A 10 24.53 -16.94 25.77
CA ILE A 10 23.44 -16.06 26.23
C ILE A 10 22.15 -16.40 25.47
N VAL A 11 22.25 -16.66 24.16
CA VAL A 11 21.10 -17.06 23.33
C VAL A 11 20.50 -18.38 23.80
N ASP A 12 21.33 -19.40 24.04
CA ASP A 12 20.86 -20.71 24.53
C ASP A 12 20.21 -20.61 25.92
N SER A 13 20.73 -19.76 26.80
CA SER A 13 20.16 -19.53 28.13
C SER A 13 18.79 -18.85 28.06
N ILE A 14 18.63 -17.87 27.16
CA ILE A 14 17.35 -17.19 26.92
C ILE A 14 16.33 -18.17 26.31
N ASP A 15 16.74 -19.01 25.36
CA ASP A 15 15.84 -19.98 24.72
C ASP A 15 15.37 -21.06 25.70
N ASN A 16 16.25 -21.53 26.60
CA ASN A 16 15.88 -22.44 27.68
C ASN A 16 14.91 -21.79 28.68
N PHE A 17 15.11 -20.51 29.03
CA PHE A 17 14.21 -19.77 29.91
C PHE A 17 12.81 -19.59 29.29
N ILE A 18 12.75 -19.27 28.00
CA ILE A 18 11.47 -19.09 27.26
C ILE A 18 10.75 -20.43 27.07
N GLN A 19 11.48 -21.55 26.85
CA GLN A 19 10.88 -22.89 26.77
C GLN A 19 10.26 -23.34 28.10
N LYS A 20 10.82 -22.91 29.23
CA LYS A 20 10.30 -23.26 30.57
C LYS A 20 8.98 -22.56 30.92
N HIS A 21 8.63 -21.47 30.23
CA HIS A 21 7.45 -20.66 30.54
C HIS A 21 6.49 -20.53 29.35
N ASP A 22 5.47 -21.39 29.33
CA ASP A 22 4.46 -21.48 28.26
C ASP A 22 3.71 -20.16 27.99
N PHE A 23 3.53 -19.32 29.02
CA PHE A 23 2.92 -18.00 28.86
C PHE A 23 3.76 -17.05 27.99
N LEU A 24 5.08 -17.00 28.21
CA LEU A 24 5.99 -16.16 27.42
C LEU A 24 6.05 -16.64 25.97
N ARG A 25 6.03 -17.97 25.76
CA ARG A 25 5.94 -18.55 24.42
C ARG A 25 4.67 -18.10 23.70
N LYS A 26 3.50 -18.18 24.35
CA LYS A 26 2.21 -17.73 23.78
C LYS A 26 2.18 -16.22 23.54
N LEU A 27 2.71 -15.42 24.45
CA LEU A 27 2.80 -13.96 24.33
C LEU A 27 3.69 -13.55 23.15
N LEU A 28 4.88 -14.15 23.02
CA LEU A 28 5.85 -13.86 21.95
C LEU A 28 5.38 -14.32 20.56
N ILE A 29 4.58 -15.38 20.49
CA ILE A 29 3.88 -15.81 19.27
C ILE A 29 2.80 -14.79 18.91
N LYS A 30 2.00 -14.34 19.89
CA LYS A 30 0.90 -13.38 19.69
C LYS A 30 1.41 -11.98 19.31
N THR A 31 2.56 -11.56 19.84
CA THR A 31 3.22 -10.29 19.47
C THR A 31 4.12 -10.42 18.24
N ARG A 32 4.22 -11.61 17.63
CA ARG A 32 4.99 -11.89 16.40
C ARG A 32 6.50 -11.61 16.52
N ILE A 33 7.02 -11.47 17.75
CA ILE A 33 8.43 -11.17 18.03
C ILE A 33 9.32 -12.41 17.87
N ARG A 34 8.79 -13.62 18.13
CA ARG A 34 9.52 -14.89 17.90
C ARG A 34 9.70 -15.23 16.41
N ASP A 35 8.82 -14.69 15.58
CA ASP A 35 8.63 -15.01 14.17
C ASP A 35 9.67 -14.33 13.24
N THR A 36 10.63 -13.58 13.79
CA THR A 36 11.72 -12.93 13.03
C THR A 36 12.93 -13.85 12.84
N ARG A 37 13.17 -14.85 13.72
CA ARG A 37 14.32 -15.76 13.62
C ARG A 37 14.09 -16.99 12.74
N GLU A 38 12.89 -17.55 12.68
CA GLU A 38 12.55 -18.65 11.75
C GLU A 38 12.33 -18.19 10.29
N LYS A 39 12.34 -16.88 10.04
CA LYS A 39 11.97 -16.32 8.72
C LYS A 39 13.04 -16.41 7.64
N PHE A 40 14.27 -16.78 7.97
CA PHE A 40 15.41 -16.68 7.05
C PHE A 40 15.68 -17.88 6.14
N SER A 41 14.97 -19.01 6.28
CA SER A 41 15.14 -20.13 5.33
C SER A 41 13.88 -20.98 5.16
N LYS A 42 12.90 -20.46 4.42
CA LYS A 42 11.95 -21.34 3.72
C LYS A 42 11.90 -20.88 2.28
N LEU A 43 12.65 -21.58 1.43
CA LEU A 43 12.51 -21.49 -0.03
C LEU A 43 11.03 -21.77 -0.36
N ARG A 44 10.53 -21.16 -1.44
CA ARG A 44 9.21 -21.48 -1.97
C ARG A 44 9.35 -22.70 -2.87
N THR A 45 8.69 -23.78 -2.51
CA THR A 45 8.57 -24.97 -3.35
C THR A 45 7.28 -24.87 -4.14
N ILE A 46 7.27 -25.17 -5.44
CA ILE A 46 6.09 -25.18 -6.33
C ILE A 46 6.14 -26.48 -7.14
N PHE A 47 5.01 -27.16 -7.26
CA PHE A 47 4.91 -28.44 -7.95
C PHE A 47 4.24 -28.25 -9.31
N ILE A 48 4.81 -28.89 -10.34
CA ILE A 48 4.34 -28.86 -11.74
C ILE A 48 3.73 -30.23 -12.06
N ASN A 49 2.45 -30.25 -12.48
CA ASN A 49 1.69 -31.45 -12.88
C ASN A 49 1.74 -32.64 -11.90
N HIS A 50 2.02 -32.38 -10.61
CA HIS A 50 1.89 -33.38 -9.56
C HIS A 50 1.51 -32.72 -8.24
N GLU A 51 0.85 -33.50 -7.39
CA GLU A 51 0.50 -33.07 -6.05
C GLU A 51 1.73 -33.04 -5.15
N ARG A 52 1.67 -32.21 -4.11
CA ARG A 52 2.70 -32.20 -3.06
C ARG A 52 2.86 -33.65 -2.55
N PRO A 53 4.09 -34.21 -2.53
CA PRO A 53 4.33 -35.52 -1.96
C PRO A 53 3.75 -35.58 -0.54
N GLY A 54 2.93 -36.59 -0.26
CA GLY A 54 2.08 -36.71 0.94
C GLY A 54 2.78 -36.93 2.28
N GLU A 55 4.01 -36.47 2.46
CA GLU A 55 4.72 -36.55 3.74
C GLU A 55 4.76 -35.19 4.43
N HIS A 56 3.70 -34.91 5.18
CA HIS A 56 3.73 -34.44 6.56
C HIS A 56 2.28 -34.27 7.03
N ASN A 57 1.69 -35.36 7.53
CA ASN A 57 0.43 -35.33 8.28
C ASN A 57 0.54 -34.33 9.44
N GLY A 58 0.08 -33.09 9.22
CA GLY A 58 0.09 -32.02 10.21
C GLY A 58 0.63 -30.66 9.74
N GLU A 59 1.32 -30.56 8.60
CA GLU A 59 1.74 -29.26 8.06
C GLU A 59 0.64 -28.63 7.19
N GLU A 60 0.32 -27.35 7.46
CA GLU A 60 -0.60 -26.60 6.60
C GLU A 60 -0.12 -26.60 5.14
N PRO A 61 -1.04 -26.67 4.16
CA PRO A 61 -0.70 -26.56 2.75
C PRO A 61 0.02 -25.23 2.49
N LEU A 62 0.97 -25.24 1.55
CA LEU A 62 1.68 -24.02 1.14
C LEU A 62 0.66 -23.02 0.58
N LYS A 63 0.33 -21.99 1.36
CA LYS A 63 -0.61 -20.95 0.96
C LYS A 63 0.12 -19.88 0.16
N TYR A 64 -0.11 -19.87 -1.16
CA TYR A 64 0.37 -18.80 -2.03
C TYR A 64 -0.67 -17.68 -2.15
N SER A 65 -0.23 -16.51 -2.60
CA SER A 65 -1.11 -15.39 -2.90
C SER A 65 -1.95 -15.67 -4.15
N ASP A 66 -3.21 -15.24 -4.16
CA ASP A 66 -4.04 -15.29 -5.37
C ASP A 66 -3.50 -14.34 -6.45
N ASN A 67 -3.75 -14.59 -7.74
CA ASN A 67 -3.27 -13.73 -8.83
C ASN A 67 -4.08 -12.43 -9.02
N ARG A 68 -5.00 -12.14 -8.11
CA ARG A 68 -5.82 -10.93 -8.13
C ARG A 68 -4.98 -9.69 -7.80
N ILE A 69 -5.04 -8.70 -8.69
CA ILE A 69 -4.48 -7.37 -8.46
C ILE A 69 -5.51 -6.46 -7.81
N VAL A 70 -5.06 -5.73 -6.80
CA VAL A 70 -5.85 -4.72 -6.10
C VAL A 70 -4.96 -3.51 -5.90
N THR A 71 -5.16 -2.48 -6.71
CA THR A 71 -4.52 -1.16 -6.59
C THR A 71 -5.42 -0.14 -5.90
N SER A 72 -6.74 -0.41 -5.86
CA SER A 72 -7.71 0.38 -5.10
C SER A 72 -7.35 0.48 -3.61
N LYS A 73 -7.59 1.64 -3.00
CA LYS A 73 -7.33 1.89 -1.58
C LYS A 73 -8.53 1.61 -0.70
N TYR A 74 -9.73 1.79 -1.23
CA TYR A 74 -10.98 1.71 -0.48
C TYR A 74 -11.84 0.53 -0.97
N THR A 75 -12.66 0.02 -0.06
CA THR A 75 -13.80 -0.84 -0.34
C THR A 75 -15.06 -0.06 0.00
N LEU A 76 -16.22 -0.49 -0.52
CA LEU A 76 -17.50 0.20 -0.27
C LEU A 76 -17.76 0.42 1.23
N LEU A 77 -17.44 -0.56 2.08
CA LEU A 77 -17.65 -0.49 3.53
C LEU A 77 -16.59 0.33 4.26
N ASN A 78 -15.33 0.25 3.84
CA ASN A 78 -14.25 0.94 4.54
C ASN A 78 -14.01 2.37 4.03
N PHE A 79 -14.68 2.78 2.94
CA PHE A 79 -14.48 4.08 2.32
C PHE A 79 -14.68 5.20 3.34
N ILE A 80 -15.87 5.34 3.93
CA ILE A 80 -16.17 6.43 4.87
C ILE A 80 -15.18 6.47 6.06
N PRO A 81 -15.02 5.41 6.87
CA PRO A 81 -14.17 5.49 8.06
C PRO A 81 -12.69 5.71 7.72
N LYS A 82 -12.17 5.05 6.67
CA LYS A 82 -10.77 5.18 6.28
C LYS A 82 -10.50 6.53 5.63
N ASN A 83 -11.41 7.00 4.79
CA ASN A 83 -11.33 8.30 4.12
C ASN A 83 -11.33 9.44 5.15
N LEU A 84 -12.30 9.46 6.07
CA LEU A 84 -12.36 10.45 7.15
C LEU A 84 -11.10 10.42 8.02
N PHE A 85 -10.62 9.23 8.40
CA PHE A 85 -9.38 9.09 9.16
C PHE A 85 -8.17 9.67 8.41
N GLU A 86 -8.04 9.40 7.11
CA GLU A 86 -6.96 9.96 6.29
C GLU A 86 -7.08 11.49 6.14
N GLN A 87 -8.30 12.02 6.02
CA GLN A 87 -8.53 13.45 5.91
C GLN A 87 -8.21 14.19 7.24
N PHE A 88 -8.62 13.65 8.39
CA PHE A 88 -8.35 14.25 9.70
C PHE A 88 -6.94 14.00 10.24
N ARG A 89 -6.14 13.13 9.60
CA ARG A 89 -4.69 13.07 9.85
C ARG A 89 -3.92 14.27 9.31
N ARG A 90 -4.55 15.13 8.51
CA ARG A 90 -3.96 16.37 8.03
C ARG A 90 -4.08 17.45 9.11
N ILE A 91 -2.97 18.15 9.38
CA ILE A 91 -2.86 19.15 10.46
C ILE A 91 -3.98 20.19 10.38
N ALA A 92 -4.27 20.72 9.19
CA ALA A 92 -5.32 21.71 9.00
C ALA A 92 -6.72 21.17 9.36
N ASN A 93 -7.12 20.03 8.80
CA ASN A 93 -8.43 19.43 9.08
C ASN A 93 -8.58 19.07 10.56
N PHE A 94 -7.51 18.56 11.19
CA PHE A 94 -7.48 18.29 12.62
C PHE A 94 -7.64 19.57 13.45
N TYR A 95 -6.96 20.65 13.05
CA TYR A 95 -7.09 21.96 13.69
C TYR A 95 -8.54 22.48 13.60
N PHE A 96 -9.16 22.45 12.42
CA PHE A 96 -10.56 22.90 12.28
C PHE A 96 -11.54 22.03 13.08
N LEU A 97 -11.32 20.71 13.12
CA LEU A 97 -12.09 19.80 13.96
C LEU A 97 -11.99 20.17 15.44
N LEU A 98 -10.78 20.42 15.93
CA LEU A 98 -10.55 20.80 17.32
C LEU A 98 -11.26 22.12 17.66
N ASN A 99 -11.19 23.12 16.79
CA ASN A 99 -11.86 24.40 16.98
C ASN A 99 -13.39 24.25 17.05
N ILE A 100 -13.97 23.43 16.17
CA ILE A 100 -15.40 23.12 16.20
C ILE A 100 -15.78 22.43 17.51
N LEU A 101 -15.00 21.43 17.95
CA LEU A 101 -15.27 20.73 19.20
C LEU A 101 -15.24 21.69 20.38
N ILE A 102 -14.20 22.51 20.51
CA ILE A 102 -14.08 23.53 21.57
C ILE A 102 -15.31 24.44 21.58
N LEU A 103 -15.78 24.87 20.42
CA LEU A 103 -16.93 25.76 20.30
C LEU A 103 -18.25 25.16 20.78
N PHE A 104 -18.44 23.84 20.58
CA PHE A 104 -19.60 23.11 21.12
C PHE A 104 -19.51 22.90 22.64
N PHE A 105 -18.31 22.93 23.23
CA PHE A 105 -18.11 22.80 24.67
C PHE A 105 -18.20 24.14 25.43
N ILE A 106 -18.14 25.29 24.75
CA ILE A 106 -18.28 26.61 25.38
C ILE A 106 -19.76 26.91 25.63
N PRO A 107 -20.17 27.22 26.88
CA PRO A 107 -21.49 27.77 27.17
C PRO A 107 -21.58 29.19 26.61
N ASP A 108 -22.58 29.45 25.77
CA ASP A 108 -22.79 30.71 25.04
C ASP A 108 -21.57 31.13 24.19
N PRO A 109 -21.26 30.37 23.12
CA PRO A 109 -20.14 30.69 22.26
C PRO A 109 -20.35 32.04 21.55
N PRO A 110 -19.29 32.84 21.33
CA PRO A 110 -19.41 34.17 20.73
C PRO A 110 -19.84 34.12 19.25
N THR A 111 -19.71 32.97 18.60
CA THR A 111 -20.18 32.72 17.23
C THR A 111 -20.98 31.44 17.16
N ASN A 112 -21.93 31.38 16.22
CA ASN A 112 -22.73 30.19 15.98
C ASN A 112 -21.84 28.99 15.56
N PRO A 113 -21.86 27.85 16.29
CA PRO A 113 -21.06 26.68 15.95
C PRO A 113 -21.27 26.11 14.56
N TYR A 114 -22.50 26.20 14.05
CA TYR A 114 -22.84 25.68 12.73
C TYR A 114 -22.14 26.47 11.60
N ALA A 115 -21.79 27.75 11.82
CA ALA A 115 -21.07 28.56 10.84
C ALA A 115 -19.65 28.04 10.56
N SER A 116 -19.01 27.37 11.54
CA SER A 116 -17.69 26.74 11.37
C SER A 116 -17.77 25.31 10.81
N VAL A 117 -18.86 24.59 11.06
CA VAL A 117 -19.08 23.23 10.57
C VAL A 117 -19.29 23.19 9.05
N VAL A 118 -20.10 24.11 8.52
CA VAL A 118 -20.52 24.09 7.11
C VAL A 118 -19.32 24.15 6.15
N PRO A 119 -18.36 25.08 6.28
CA PRO A 119 -17.20 25.12 5.39
C PRO A 119 -16.35 23.84 5.45
N LEU A 120 -16.09 23.31 6.65
CA LEU A 120 -15.32 22.07 6.81
C LEU A 120 -16.06 20.88 6.20
N ALA A 121 -17.37 20.77 6.40
CA ALA A 121 -18.17 19.70 5.80
C ALA A 121 -18.10 19.71 4.27
N ILE A 122 -18.15 20.90 3.65
CA ILE A 122 -17.99 21.07 2.20
C ILE A 122 -16.60 20.60 1.75
N VAL A 123 -15.54 21.07 2.43
CA VAL A 123 -14.14 20.67 2.15
C VAL A 123 -14.01 19.15 2.17
N ILE A 124 -14.41 18.53 3.28
CA ILE A 124 -14.28 17.09 3.49
C ILE A 124 -15.08 16.30 2.45
N SER A 125 -16.28 16.79 2.10
CA SER A 125 -17.16 16.16 1.11
C SER A 125 -16.57 16.22 -0.29
N VAL A 126 -16.06 17.37 -0.73
CA VAL A 126 -15.43 17.53 -2.05
C VAL A 126 -14.19 16.64 -2.16
N THR A 127 -13.32 16.63 -1.14
CA THR A 127 -12.15 15.76 -1.11
C THR A 127 -12.54 14.28 -1.11
N ALA A 128 -13.59 13.89 -0.38
CA ALA A 128 -14.10 12.51 -0.37
C ALA A 128 -14.63 12.11 -1.75
N LEU A 129 -15.47 12.93 -2.38
CA LEU A 129 -16.03 12.66 -3.72
C LEU A 129 -14.93 12.47 -4.76
N LYS A 130 -13.92 13.35 -4.75
CA LYS A 130 -12.75 13.23 -5.62
C LYS A 130 -12.00 11.91 -5.40
N GLN A 131 -11.71 11.57 -4.13
CA GLN A 131 -11.00 10.33 -3.80
C GLN A 131 -11.82 9.08 -4.15
N ALA A 132 -13.15 9.12 -4.01
CA ALA A 132 -14.05 8.07 -4.46
C ALA A 132 -13.96 7.89 -5.97
N TYR A 133 -14.04 8.98 -6.74
CA TYR A 133 -13.91 8.95 -8.20
C TYR A 133 -12.59 8.34 -8.66
N GLU A 134 -11.46 8.80 -8.12
CA GLU A 134 -10.14 8.23 -8.43
C GLU A 134 -10.05 6.74 -8.09
N ASP A 135 -10.66 6.31 -6.98
CA ASP A 135 -10.62 4.90 -6.58
C ASP A 135 -11.54 4.02 -7.45
N VAL A 136 -12.67 4.53 -7.93
CA VAL A 136 -13.54 3.85 -8.91
C VAL A 136 -12.79 3.59 -10.21
N LEU A 137 -12.01 4.56 -10.70
CA LEU A 137 -11.17 4.37 -11.88
C LEU A 137 -10.12 3.27 -11.65
N ARG A 138 -9.53 3.18 -10.45
CA ARG A 138 -8.62 2.08 -10.08
C ARG A 138 -9.35 0.74 -10.06
N HIS A 139 -10.54 0.66 -9.47
CA HIS A 139 -11.35 -0.57 -9.48
C HIS A 139 -11.68 -1.03 -10.91
N LYS A 140 -11.98 -0.09 -11.82
CA LYS A 140 -12.21 -0.41 -13.24
C LYS A 140 -10.96 -0.98 -13.90
N SER A 141 -9.80 -0.35 -13.72
CA SER A 141 -8.52 -0.84 -14.25
C SER A 141 -8.12 -2.20 -13.66
N ASP A 142 -8.27 -2.37 -12.34
CA ASP A 142 -8.05 -3.65 -11.66
C ASP A 142 -8.98 -4.74 -12.24
N TRP A 143 -10.25 -4.42 -12.51
CA TRP A 143 -11.20 -5.36 -13.11
C TRP A 143 -10.78 -5.77 -14.53
N GLU A 144 -10.38 -4.83 -15.38
CA GLU A 144 -9.92 -5.10 -16.74
C GLU A 144 -8.72 -6.07 -16.76
N ILE A 145 -7.75 -5.86 -15.86
CA ILE A 145 -6.58 -6.74 -15.74
C ILE A 145 -6.97 -8.11 -15.17
N ASN A 146 -7.77 -8.15 -14.10
CA ASN A 146 -8.14 -9.40 -13.42
C ASN A 146 -9.06 -10.29 -14.26
N SER A 147 -9.93 -9.68 -15.08
CA SER A 147 -10.89 -10.38 -15.94
C SER A 147 -10.35 -10.78 -17.31
N ARG A 148 -9.13 -10.33 -17.67
CA ARG A 148 -8.45 -10.73 -18.91
C ARG A 148 -8.39 -12.24 -19.01
N LYS A 149 -8.78 -12.78 -20.17
CA LYS A 149 -8.73 -14.22 -20.44
C LYS A 149 -7.28 -14.65 -20.68
N VAL A 150 -6.86 -15.71 -20.00
CA VAL A 150 -5.54 -16.34 -20.13
C VAL A 150 -5.74 -17.82 -20.38
N LYS A 151 -4.76 -18.46 -21.01
CA LYS A 151 -4.81 -19.89 -21.32
C LYS A 151 -3.87 -20.65 -20.38
N ILE A 152 -4.38 -21.71 -19.77
CA ILE A 152 -3.60 -22.61 -18.94
C ILE A 152 -3.68 -24.03 -19.47
N LEU A 153 -2.59 -24.78 -19.35
CA LEU A 153 -2.55 -26.22 -19.60
C LEU A 153 -2.94 -26.94 -18.31
N LYS A 154 -4.08 -27.63 -18.31
CA LYS A 154 -4.58 -28.37 -17.16
C LYS A 154 -5.21 -29.69 -17.59
N ASN A 155 -4.75 -30.79 -16.99
CA ASN A 155 -5.22 -32.15 -17.28
C ASN A 155 -5.16 -32.48 -18.78
N GLY A 156 -4.05 -32.14 -19.43
CA GLY A 156 -3.85 -32.40 -20.86
C GLY A 156 -4.63 -31.51 -21.82
N LYS A 157 -5.38 -30.52 -21.33
CA LYS A 157 -6.18 -29.62 -22.17
C LYS A 157 -5.85 -28.16 -21.89
N ILE A 158 -5.85 -27.35 -22.94
CA ILE A 158 -5.75 -25.90 -22.83
C ILE A 158 -7.12 -25.36 -22.44
N GLN A 159 -7.20 -24.70 -21.29
CA GLN A 159 -8.41 -24.11 -20.74
C GLN A 159 -8.26 -22.59 -20.66
N SER A 160 -9.30 -21.85 -21.04
CA SER A 160 -9.33 -20.40 -20.87
C SER A 160 -9.93 -20.05 -19.50
N ILE A 161 -9.14 -19.38 -18.66
CA ILE A 161 -9.55 -18.89 -17.35
C ILE A 161 -9.36 -17.37 -17.26
N LYS A 162 -9.85 -16.73 -16.19
CA LYS A 162 -9.53 -15.32 -15.93
C LYS A 162 -8.13 -15.21 -15.32
N SER A 163 -7.43 -14.11 -15.58
CA SER A 163 -6.08 -13.88 -15.05
C SER A 163 -6.02 -13.99 -13.53
N GLN A 164 -7.03 -13.52 -12.81
CA GLN A 164 -7.06 -13.58 -11.34
C GLN A 164 -7.11 -15.01 -10.78
N ASP A 165 -7.57 -15.99 -11.58
CA ASP A 165 -7.79 -17.37 -11.15
C ASP A 165 -6.53 -18.25 -11.34
N ILE A 166 -5.44 -17.69 -11.90
CA ILE A 166 -4.14 -18.37 -12.00
C ILE A 166 -3.59 -18.65 -10.60
N LYS A 167 -3.12 -19.89 -10.39
CA LYS A 167 -2.46 -20.33 -9.16
C LYS A 167 -0.99 -20.63 -9.42
N CYS A 168 -0.16 -20.54 -8.38
CA CYS A 168 1.22 -21.01 -8.47
C CYS A 168 1.25 -22.50 -8.86
N GLY A 169 2.11 -22.84 -9.82
CA GLY A 169 2.21 -24.20 -10.38
C GLY A 169 1.41 -24.42 -11.66
N ASP A 170 0.45 -23.54 -11.99
CA ASP A 170 -0.25 -23.63 -13.27
C ASP A 170 0.71 -23.35 -14.43
N ILE A 171 0.62 -24.16 -15.49
CA ILE A 171 1.34 -23.93 -16.74
C ILE A 171 0.50 -22.97 -17.59
N VAL A 172 1.04 -21.80 -17.87
CA VAL A 172 0.38 -20.73 -18.62
C VAL A 172 0.92 -20.70 -20.04
N GLU A 173 0.02 -20.73 -21.03
CA GLU A 173 0.32 -20.44 -22.44
C GLU A 173 0.22 -18.92 -22.64
N VAL A 174 1.27 -18.32 -23.20
CA VAL A 174 1.28 -16.89 -23.57
C VAL A 174 1.64 -16.78 -25.04
N LYS A 175 0.84 -16.05 -25.81
CA LYS A 175 1.02 -15.88 -27.25
C LYS A 175 1.82 -14.63 -27.59
N LEU A 176 2.25 -14.57 -28.85
CA LEU A 176 2.94 -13.41 -29.41
C LEU A 176 2.15 -12.12 -29.10
N ASP A 177 2.88 -11.09 -28.66
CA ASP A 177 2.37 -9.77 -28.28
C ASP A 177 1.44 -9.72 -27.05
N GLU A 178 1.19 -10.84 -26.38
CA GLU A 178 0.48 -10.86 -25.11
C GLU A 178 1.40 -10.49 -23.93
N GLU A 179 0.83 -9.85 -22.91
CA GLU A 179 1.52 -9.53 -21.66
C GLU A 179 1.46 -10.70 -20.67
N PHE A 180 2.55 -10.94 -19.95
CA PHE A 180 2.57 -11.99 -18.94
C PHE A 180 1.65 -11.65 -17.75
N PRO A 181 0.72 -12.55 -17.38
CA PRO A 181 -0.28 -12.29 -16.34
C PRO A 181 0.27 -12.41 -14.91
N CYS A 182 1.39 -13.10 -14.74
CA CYS A 182 2.12 -13.27 -13.47
C CYS A 182 3.60 -13.57 -13.77
N ASP A 183 4.42 -13.71 -12.75
CA ASP A 183 5.82 -14.11 -12.98
C ASP A 183 5.87 -15.61 -13.30
N LEU A 184 6.48 -15.96 -14.43
CA LEU A 184 6.57 -17.33 -14.94
C LEU A 184 8.04 -17.80 -14.99
N ALA A 185 8.26 -19.10 -14.76
CA ALA A 185 9.48 -19.78 -15.17
C ALA A 185 9.27 -20.42 -16.55
N LEU A 186 10.11 -20.08 -17.52
CA LEU A 186 10.01 -20.58 -18.89
C LEU A 186 10.33 -22.09 -18.93
N LEU A 187 9.38 -22.90 -19.43
CA LEU A 187 9.54 -24.35 -19.57
C LEU A 187 9.73 -24.75 -21.03
N TYR A 188 8.98 -24.13 -21.94
CA TYR A 188 9.02 -24.43 -23.36
C TYR A 188 8.72 -23.18 -24.18
N SER A 189 9.35 -23.07 -25.34
CA SER A 189 9.15 -21.99 -26.31
C SER A 189 8.94 -22.60 -27.68
N MET A 190 7.96 -22.12 -28.45
CA MET A 190 7.74 -22.55 -29.85
C MET A 190 8.79 -21.96 -30.79
N SER A 191 10.06 -22.24 -30.51
CA SER A 191 11.24 -21.79 -31.24
C SER A 191 12.24 -22.93 -31.32
N ASP A 192 12.98 -23.03 -32.42
CA ASP A 192 13.98 -24.11 -32.62
C ASP A 192 15.07 -24.13 -31.54
N THR A 193 15.34 -22.99 -30.91
CA THR A 193 16.39 -22.81 -29.89
C THR A 193 15.89 -22.82 -28.44
N ASN A 194 14.59 -23.05 -28.19
CA ASN A 194 13.97 -22.91 -26.86
C ASN A 194 14.25 -21.54 -26.19
N THR A 195 14.30 -20.49 -27.00
CA THR A 195 14.48 -19.11 -26.55
C THR A 195 13.27 -18.25 -26.90
N CYS A 196 13.08 -17.15 -26.19
CA CYS A 196 12.09 -16.15 -26.52
C CYS A 196 12.63 -14.75 -26.23
N TYR A 197 12.00 -13.76 -26.83
CA TYR A 197 12.32 -12.37 -26.58
C TYR A 197 11.19 -11.71 -25.82
N ILE A 198 11.53 -10.89 -24.84
CA ILE A 198 10.57 -10.11 -24.09
C ILE A 198 10.85 -8.62 -24.25
N LYS A 199 9.79 -7.82 -24.33
CA LYS A 199 9.88 -6.36 -24.25
C LYS A 199 9.56 -5.91 -22.83
N THR A 200 10.48 -5.17 -22.21
CA THR A 200 10.37 -4.75 -20.79
C THR A 200 9.93 -3.30 -20.58
N ALA A 201 9.49 -2.60 -21.64
CA ALA A 201 9.09 -1.19 -21.59
C ALA A 201 8.14 -0.83 -20.42
N ASN A 202 7.24 -1.74 -20.02
CA ASN A 202 6.30 -1.52 -18.92
C ASN A 202 6.93 -1.61 -17.50
N LEU A 203 8.13 -2.19 -17.36
CA LEU A 203 8.82 -2.35 -16.07
C LEU A 203 9.93 -1.32 -15.87
N ASP A 204 10.82 -1.16 -16.85
CA ASP A 204 12.03 -0.34 -16.77
C ASP A 204 12.09 0.78 -17.82
N GLY A 205 11.11 0.86 -18.73
CA GLY A 205 11.10 1.84 -19.82
C GLY A 205 12.04 1.49 -20.98
N GLU A 206 12.75 0.36 -20.92
CA GLU A 206 13.66 -0.05 -21.99
C GLU A 206 12.86 -0.63 -23.18
N THR A 207 13.17 -0.16 -24.38
CA THR A 207 12.56 -0.62 -25.63
C THR A 207 13.23 -1.85 -26.21
N ASN A 208 14.44 -2.16 -25.75
CA ASN A 208 15.23 -3.27 -26.25
C ASN A 208 14.60 -4.62 -25.87
N LEU A 209 14.68 -5.56 -26.81
CA LEU A 209 14.25 -6.92 -26.60
C LEU A 209 15.30 -7.65 -25.75
N LYS A 210 14.86 -8.29 -24.66
CA LYS A 210 15.72 -9.11 -23.81
C LYS A 210 15.51 -10.58 -24.15
N LEU A 211 16.60 -11.29 -24.43
CA LEU A 211 16.58 -12.73 -24.68
C LEU A 211 16.35 -13.49 -23.38
N ARG A 212 15.49 -14.51 -23.43
CA ARG A 212 15.18 -15.45 -22.34
C ARG A 212 15.24 -16.86 -22.88
N SER A 213 15.67 -17.82 -22.07
CA SER A 213 15.81 -19.21 -22.49
C SER A 213 15.28 -20.17 -21.43
N VAL A 214 14.92 -21.37 -21.86
CA VAL A 214 14.67 -22.49 -20.96
C VAL A 214 15.96 -22.78 -20.13
N PRO A 215 15.85 -23.33 -18.89
CA PRO A 215 17.02 -23.63 -18.07
C PRO A 215 18.07 -24.48 -18.79
N PHE A 216 19.35 -24.18 -18.54
CA PHE A 216 20.46 -24.87 -19.19
C PHE A 216 20.44 -26.38 -18.90
N LYS A 217 20.65 -27.20 -19.94
CA LYS A 217 20.58 -28.68 -19.93
C LYS A 217 19.19 -29.29 -19.68
N PHE A 218 18.15 -28.49 -19.55
CA PHE A 218 16.79 -29.01 -19.45
C PHE A 218 16.42 -29.77 -20.74
N PRO A 219 15.71 -30.93 -20.66
CA PRO A 219 15.35 -31.72 -21.83
C PRO A 219 14.59 -30.88 -22.86
N HIS A 220 14.88 -31.12 -24.14
CA HIS A 220 14.10 -30.54 -25.23
C HIS A 220 12.73 -31.21 -25.25
N LEU A 221 11.70 -30.42 -24.97
CA LEU A 221 10.30 -30.80 -25.12
C LEU A 221 9.93 -30.55 -26.59
N ASN A 222 9.40 -31.56 -27.29
CA ASN A 222 9.06 -31.50 -28.70
C ASN A 222 7.60 -31.08 -28.94
N GLY A 223 6.78 -31.04 -27.89
CA GLY A 223 5.39 -30.64 -28.01
C GLY A 223 4.64 -30.53 -26.68
N LEU A 224 3.33 -30.42 -26.80
CA LEU A 224 2.40 -30.35 -25.67
C LEU A 224 2.37 -31.64 -24.84
N ASP A 225 2.52 -32.80 -25.48
CA ASP A 225 2.45 -34.09 -24.79
C ASP A 225 3.57 -34.23 -23.75
N ASP A 226 4.80 -33.84 -24.11
CA ASP A 226 5.94 -33.82 -23.18
C ASP A 226 5.72 -32.85 -22.01
N LEU A 227 5.04 -31.72 -22.25
CA LEU A 227 4.67 -30.75 -21.20
C LEU A 227 3.59 -31.29 -20.25
N ILE A 228 2.68 -32.13 -20.74
CA ILE A 228 1.61 -32.75 -19.94
C ILE A 228 2.23 -33.77 -18.97
N ASP A 229 3.18 -34.57 -19.46
CA ASP A 229 3.87 -35.59 -18.67
C ASP A 229 4.99 -35.00 -17.78
N LEU A 230 5.36 -33.73 -17.98
CA LEU A 230 6.39 -33.05 -17.22
C LEU A 230 6.04 -32.94 -15.73
N LYS A 231 6.65 -33.80 -14.91
CA LYS A 231 6.60 -33.70 -13.44
C LYS A 231 7.86 -33.05 -12.91
N GLY A 232 7.74 -31.87 -12.31
CA GLY A 232 8.89 -31.12 -11.82
C GLY A 232 8.59 -30.29 -10.58
N THR A 233 9.61 -30.09 -9.74
CA THR A 233 9.50 -29.32 -8.51
C THR A 233 10.42 -28.10 -8.59
N LEU A 234 9.84 -26.92 -8.56
CA LEU A 234 10.56 -25.65 -8.52
C LEU A 234 10.85 -25.28 -7.06
N ILE A 235 12.12 -25.09 -6.73
CA ILE A 235 12.56 -24.62 -5.41
C ILE A 235 13.21 -23.26 -5.63
N ILE A 236 12.51 -22.20 -5.26
CA ILE A 236 12.88 -20.82 -5.57
C ILE A 236 12.99 -19.97 -4.31
N GLU A 237 13.68 -18.84 -4.38
CA GLU A 237 13.71 -17.88 -3.28
C GLU A 237 12.32 -17.30 -2.97
N LYS A 238 12.17 -16.64 -1.81
CA LYS A 238 10.93 -15.92 -1.50
C LYS A 238 10.76 -14.71 -2.43
N PRO A 239 9.51 -14.29 -2.69
CA PRO A 239 9.22 -13.06 -3.43
C PRO A 239 10.03 -11.89 -2.90
N ASN A 240 10.78 -11.23 -3.77
CA ASN A 240 11.64 -10.10 -3.43
C ASN A 240 11.58 -9.02 -4.52
N ARG A 241 12.08 -7.83 -4.20
CA ARG A 241 11.99 -6.64 -5.05
C ARG A 241 13.03 -6.56 -6.16
N ARG A 242 14.03 -7.45 -6.18
CA ARG A 242 15.17 -7.35 -7.11
C ARG A 242 14.73 -7.84 -8.49
N LEU A 243 14.57 -6.92 -9.44
CA LEU A 243 14.13 -7.25 -10.80
C LEU A 243 15.15 -8.10 -11.57
N TYR A 244 16.44 -7.86 -11.35
CA TYR A 244 17.54 -8.46 -12.12
C TYR A 244 18.22 -9.65 -11.44
N GLU A 245 17.84 -9.98 -10.21
CA GLU A 245 18.37 -11.14 -9.48
C GLU A 245 17.25 -12.17 -9.29
N PHE A 246 17.53 -13.42 -9.65
CA PHE A 246 16.66 -14.54 -9.33
C PHE A 246 17.50 -15.78 -9.10
N LYS A 247 17.19 -16.51 -8.03
CA LYS A 247 17.85 -17.76 -7.68
C LYS A 247 16.81 -18.84 -7.40
N GLY A 248 16.90 -19.92 -8.16
CA GLY A 248 16.08 -21.11 -7.95
C GLY A 248 16.67 -22.33 -8.62
N LYS A 249 16.02 -23.47 -8.41
CA LYS A 249 16.30 -24.71 -9.11
C LYS A 249 15.02 -25.44 -9.49
N LEU A 250 15.02 -26.06 -10.65
CA LEU A 250 13.99 -27.00 -11.10
C LEU A 250 14.53 -28.42 -10.92
N VAL A 251 13.79 -29.24 -10.19
CA VAL A 251 14.09 -30.66 -10.02
C VAL A 251 13.13 -31.45 -10.90
N HIS A 252 13.67 -32.15 -11.90
CA HIS A 252 12.91 -33.01 -12.80
C HIS A 252 13.66 -34.34 -12.93
N GLU A 253 12.96 -35.47 -12.77
CA GLU A 253 13.55 -36.83 -12.79
C GLU A 253 14.83 -36.99 -11.94
N LYS A 254 14.84 -36.42 -10.73
CA LYS A 254 16.00 -36.41 -9.80
C LYS A 254 17.23 -35.64 -10.30
N LYS A 255 17.15 -34.93 -11.42
CA LYS A 255 18.17 -33.99 -11.90
C LYS A 255 17.82 -32.56 -11.50
N GLU A 256 18.83 -31.77 -11.16
CA GLU A 256 18.66 -30.37 -10.79
C GLU A 256 19.12 -29.44 -11.92
N TYR A 257 18.26 -28.48 -12.27
CA TYR A 257 18.51 -27.44 -13.25
C TYR A 257 18.48 -26.09 -12.57
N LEU A 258 19.55 -25.30 -12.70
CA LEU A 258 19.63 -23.97 -12.09
C LEU A 258 18.75 -23.00 -12.87
N ILE A 259 17.93 -22.23 -12.14
CA ILE A 259 17.10 -21.16 -12.69
C ILE A 259 17.68 -19.82 -12.26
N SER A 260 18.07 -19.03 -13.25
CA SER A 260 18.56 -17.67 -13.07
C SER A 260 17.53 -16.64 -13.57
N ASN A 261 17.90 -15.37 -13.58
CA ASN A 261 17.05 -14.32 -14.12
C ASN A 261 16.78 -14.49 -15.62
N GLU A 262 17.60 -15.24 -16.37
CA GLU A 262 17.45 -15.48 -17.81
C GLU A 262 16.30 -16.43 -18.14
N ASN A 263 15.84 -17.20 -17.15
CA ASN A 263 14.81 -18.22 -17.32
C ASN A 263 13.43 -17.77 -16.81
N ILE A 264 13.33 -16.56 -16.24
CA ILE A 264 12.09 -16.02 -15.71
C ILE A 264 11.50 -14.94 -16.61
N LEU A 265 10.19 -14.87 -16.61
CA LEU A 265 9.38 -13.93 -17.36
C LEU A 265 8.56 -13.15 -16.34
N LEU A 266 8.71 -11.83 -16.31
CA LEU A 266 8.11 -11.01 -15.29
C LEU A 266 6.74 -10.51 -15.73
N ARG A 267 5.83 -10.37 -14.77
CA ARG A 267 4.53 -9.74 -15.00
C ARG A 267 4.71 -8.36 -15.63
N GLY A 268 3.87 -8.07 -16.63
CA GLY A 268 3.86 -6.78 -17.31
C GLY A 268 4.84 -6.67 -18.48
N THR A 269 5.76 -7.62 -18.67
CA THR A 269 6.52 -7.69 -19.94
C THR A 269 5.65 -8.33 -21.03
N SER A 270 5.95 -8.09 -22.29
CA SER A 270 5.24 -8.71 -23.42
C SER A 270 6.13 -9.67 -24.19
N LEU A 271 5.55 -10.77 -24.67
CA LEU A 271 6.24 -11.74 -25.51
C LEU A 271 6.44 -11.16 -26.92
N LYS A 272 7.61 -11.40 -27.51
CA LYS A 272 7.95 -10.97 -28.87
C LYS A 272 8.62 -12.11 -29.65
N ILE A 273 8.54 -12.01 -30.97
CA ILE A 273 9.18 -12.87 -31.97
C ILE A 273 8.59 -14.29 -32.05
N VAL A 274 8.32 -14.95 -30.93
CA VAL A 274 7.86 -16.35 -30.88
C VAL A 274 6.33 -16.44 -30.87
N PRO A 275 5.70 -17.40 -31.60
CA PRO A 275 4.24 -17.54 -31.65
C PRO A 275 3.58 -17.80 -30.28
N ALA A 276 4.16 -18.68 -29.48
CA ALA A 276 3.71 -18.97 -28.12
C ALA A 276 4.82 -19.57 -27.26
N ILE A 277 4.65 -19.42 -25.94
CA ILE A 277 5.49 -20.07 -24.93
C ILE A 277 4.64 -20.71 -23.85
N TYR A 278 5.25 -21.60 -23.08
CA TYR A 278 4.65 -22.24 -21.91
C TYR A 278 5.56 -22.04 -20.70
N GLY A 279 5.00 -21.44 -19.66
CA GLY A 279 5.73 -21.14 -18.42
C GLY A 279 4.93 -21.53 -17.19
N CYS A 280 5.62 -21.99 -16.16
CA CYS A 280 5.00 -22.30 -14.87
C CYS A 280 4.90 -21.04 -14.00
N ALA A 281 3.71 -20.77 -13.45
CA ALA A 281 3.47 -19.65 -12.55
C ALA A 281 4.25 -19.78 -11.24
N ILE A 282 5.20 -18.87 -11.00
CA ILE A 282 6.06 -18.86 -9.82
C ILE A 282 5.60 -17.86 -8.75
N TYR A 283 5.30 -16.62 -9.15
CA TYR A 283 4.80 -15.59 -8.25
C TYR A 283 3.53 -14.95 -8.83
N THR A 284 2.45 -15.06 -8.07
CA THR A 284 1.11 -14.59 -8.43
C THR A 284 0.72 -13.36 -7.61
N GLY A 285 -0.03 -12.46 -8.24
CA GLY A 285 -0.67 -11.31 -7.61
C GLY A 285 0.31 -10.42 -6.85
N GLN A 286 0.10 -10.27 -5.55
CA GLN A 286 0.92 -9.41 -4.67
C GLN A 286 2.37 -9.88 -4.53
N ASP A 287 2.66 -11.15 -4.82
CA ASP A 287 4.01 -11.70 -4.76
C ASP A 287 4.83 -11.41 -6.03
N SER A 288 4.19 -11.02 -7.13
CA SER A 288 4.92 -10.68 -8.36
C SER A 288 5.91 -9.54 -8.12
N LYS A 289 7.08 -9.60 -8.76
CA LYS A 289 8.14 -8.60 -8.56
C LYS A 289 7.66 -7.18 -8.92
N MET A 290 6.81 -7.07 -9.93
CA MET A 290 6.16 -5.80 -10.31
C MET A 290 5.32 -5.23 -9.15
N MET A 291 4.52 -6.06 -8.49
CA MET A 291 3.67 -5.62 -7.38
C MET A 291 4.46 -5.31 -6.12
N LEU A 292 5.54 -6.04 -5.84
CA LEU A 292 6.43 -5.72 -4.73
C LEU A 292 7.14 -4.38 -4.91
N ASN A 293 7.43 -3.98 -6.15
CA ASN A 293 8.02 -2.67 -6.48
C ASN A 293 7.01 -1.53 -6.59
N SER A 294 5.71 -1.85 -6.62
CA SER A 294 4.67 -0.84 -6.66
C SER A 294 4.56 -0.06 -5.33
N LYS A 295 4.40 1.27 -5.42
CA LYS A 295 4.26 2.18 -4.27
C LYS A 295 2.83 2.65 -4.04
N PHE A 296 1.82 1.86 -4.42
CA PHE A 296 0.40 2.26 -4.32
C PHE A 296 -0.09 2.53 -2.89
N LYS A 297 0.64 2.04 -1.87
CA LYS A 297 0.21 2.08 -0.46
C LYS A 297 0.50 3.40 0.28
N SER A 298 1.45 4.24 -0.19
CA SER A 298 1.80 5.47 0.52
C SER A 298 1.19 6.72 -0.12
N ASN A 299 0.56 7.56 0.71
CA ASN A 299 0.12 8.88 0.29
C ASN A 299 1.37 9.78 0.14
N LYS A 300 1.67 10.17 -1.10
CA LYS A 300 2.72 11.15 -1.38
C LYS A 300 2.22 12.53 -0.98
N LEU A 301 2.97 13.23 -0.13
CA LEU A 301 2.71 14.64 0.19
C LEU A 301 3.49 15.53 -0.78
N SER A 302 2.82 16.53 -1.34
CA SER A 302 3.45 17.52 -2.21
C SER A 302 4.38 18.45 -1.41
N CYS A 303 5.43 18.97 -2.06
CA CYS A 303 6.31 19.99 -1.46
C CYS A 303 5.52 21.22 -0.98
N VAL A 304 4.49 21.61 -1.74
CA VAL A 304 3.61 22.72 -1.37
C VAL A 304 2.79 22.38 -0.13
N GLU A 305 2.28 21.16 -0.01
CA GLU A 305 1.56 20.72 1.21
C GLU A 305 2.45 20.76 2.44
N LYS A 306 3.71 20.33 2.32
CA LYS A 306 4.67 20.42 3.42
C LYS A 306 4.89 21.86 3.88
N ARG A 307 5.01 22.80 2.92
CA ARG A 307 5.15 24.23 3.22
C ARG A 307 3.88 24.83 3.82
N LEU A 308 2.70 24.44 3.33
CA LEU A 308 1.42 24.85 3.94
C LEU A 308 1.28 24.37 5.39
N ASN A 309 1.66 23.11 5.66
CA ASN A 309 1.66 22.57 7.03
C ASN A 309 2.61 23.35 7.95
N TYR A 310 3.77 23.78 7.45
CA TYR A 310 4.68 24.63 8.21
C TYR A 310 4.04 25.99 8.57
N PHE A 311 3.39 26.65 7.60
CA PHE A 311 2.69 27.91 7.87
C PHE A 311 1.56 27.74 8.89
N VAL A 312 0.79 26.65 8.83
CA VAL A 312 -0.23 26.36 9.85
C VAL A 312 0.35 26.27 11.26
N ILE A 313 1.50 25.61 11.43
CA ILE A 313 2.16 25.54 12.74
C ILE A 313 2.59 26.94 13.21
N VAL A 314 3.19 27.74 12.33
CA VAL A 314 3.58 29.12 12.66
C VAL A 314 2.36 29.95 13.06
N TYR A 315 1.24 29.84 12.33
CA TYR A 315 0.01 30.55 12.66
C TYR A 315 -0.59 30.09 13.99
N ILE A 316 -0.55 28.80 14.31
CA ILE A 316 -0.98 28.30 15.63
C ILE A 316 -0.15 28.93 16.75
N ILE A 317 1.18 29.04 16.58
CA ILE A 317 2.06 29.67 17.58
C ILE A 317 1.72 31.16 17.75
N VAL A 318 1.53 31.88 16.64
CA VAL A 318 1.17 33.30 16.69
C VAL A 318 -0.21 33.51 17.36
N LEU A 319 -1.18 32.65 17.07
CA LEU A 319 -2.50 32.68 17.71
C LEU A 319 -2.41 32.47 19.22
N LEU A 320 -1.62 31.49 19.67
CA LEU A 320 -1.39 31.24 21.10
C LEU A 320 -0.67 32.42 21.77
N ALA A 321 0.24 33.09 21.08
CA ALA A 321 0.91 34.28 21.63
C ALA A 321 -0.06 35.46 21.77
N LEU A 322 -0.86 35.73 20.75
CA LEU A 322 -1.85 36.80 20.77
C LEU A 322 -2.93 36.58 21.83
N SER A 323 -3.41 35.35 22.00
CA SER A 323 -4.40 35.03 23.03
C SER A 323 -3.86 35.18 24.44
N LEU A 324 -2.58 34.82 24.67
CA LEU A 324 -1.90 35.06 25.94
C LEU A 324 -1.79 36.56 26.23
N LEU A 325 -1.44 37.37 25.23
CA LEU A 325 -1.41 38.83 25.36
C LEU A 325 -2.80 39.40 25.69
N CYS A 326 -3.85 38.92 25.03
CA CYS A 326 -5.23 39.30 25.35
C CYS A 326 -5.65 38.88 26.75
N LEU A 327 -5.29 37.68 27.21
CA LEU A 327 -5.55 37.22 28.57
C LEU A 327 -4.86 38.12 29.61
N ILE A 328 -3.58 38.43 29.40
CA ILE A 328 -2.84 39.36 30.28
C ILE A 328 -3.52 40.73 30.30
N GLY A 329 -3.88 41.25 29.12
CA GLY A 329 -4.61 42.51 28.99
C GLY A 329 -5.94 42.50 29.75
N SER A 330 -6.71 41.41 29.65
CA SER A 330 -7.97 41.25 30.40
C SER A 330 -7.74 41.26 31.90
N ILE A 331 -6.76 40.51 32.41
CA ILE A 331 -6.43 40.47 33.84
C ILE A 331 -6.01 41.86 34.34
N LEU A 332 -5.20 42.59 33.56
CA LEU A 332 -4.76 43.94 33.92
C LEU A 332 -5.92 44.95 33.92
N TYR A 333 -6.89 44.78 33.01
CA TYR A 333 -8.03 45.69 32.84
C TYR A 333 -9.26 45.32 33.70
N ASP A 334 -9.31 44.12 34.30
CA ASP A 334 -10.45 43.59 35.06
C ASP A 334 -10.89 44.50 36.23
N ASN A 335 -9.96 45.32 36.75
CA ASN A 335 -10.22 46.31 37.79
C ASN A 335 -11.11 47.49 37.34
N VAL A 336 -11.38 47.64 36.04
CA VAL A 336 -12.10 48.81 35.47
C VAL A 336 -13.57 48.48 35.09
N TYR A 337 -13.90 47.23 34.72
CA TYR A 337 -15.23 46.88 34.18
C TYR A 337 -16.23 46.31 35.20
N THR A 338 -15.78 45.68 36.28
CA THR A 338 -16.68 45.05 37.29
C THR A 338 -17.50 46.05 38.11
N THR A 339 -17.25 47.35 37.94
CA THR A 339 -17.87 48.46 38.67
C THR A 339 -19.12 49.04 38.00
N HIS A 340 -19.41 48.70 36.74
CA HIS A 340 -20.53 49.30 35.99
C HIS A 340 -21.86 48.61 36.32
N TRP A 341 -22.78 49.36 36.93
CA TRP A 341 -24.05 48.85 37.47
C TRP A 341 -24.96 48.19 36.43
N TYR A 342 -24.86 48.56 35.15
CA TYR A 342 -25.71 48.06 34.06
C TYR A 342 -25.19 46.76 33.40
N ILE A 343 -24.03 46.23 33.80
CA ILE A 343 -23.43 45.00 33.28
C ILE A 343 -23.46 43.86 34.32
N LYS A 344 -23.81 44.17 35.57
CA LYS A 344 -23.92 43.17 36.65
C LYS A 344 -24.95 42.08 36.28
N ASP A 345 -24.60 40.84 36.59
CA ASP A 345 -25.42 39.62 36.42
C ASP A 345 -25.60 39.06 35.00
N ARG A 346 -24.87 39.56 33.99
CA ARG A 346 -24.88 38.97 32.63
C ARG A 346 -23.92 37.78 32.42
N ALA A 347 -23.13 37.42 33.43
CA ALA A 347 -22.14 36.35 33.32
C ALA A 347 -22.76 34.98 33.65
N SER A 348 -22.52 33.98 32.80
CA SER A 348 -22.99 32.61 33.01
C SER A 348 -22.43 32.01 34.31
N ASP A 349 -23.13 31.08 34.97
CA ASP A 349 -22.64 30.49 36.23
C ASP A 349 -21.31 29.72 36.07
N ILE A 350 -20.96 29.33 34.85
CA ILE A 350 -19.69 28.70 34.51
C ILE A 350 -18.53 29.70 34.58
N PHE A 351 -18.81 30.98 34.30
CA PHE A 351 -17.91 32.12 34.48
C PHE A 351 -17.48 32.30 35.95
N LYS A 352 -18.32 31.88 36.91
CA LYS A 352 -18.05 32.05 38.35
C LYS A 352 -17.06 31.03 38.91
N ASN A 353 -17.03 29.81 38.38
CA ASN A 353 -16.17 28.74 38.91
C ASN A 353 -14.73 28.76 38.37
N ASN A 354 -14.51 29.18 37.11
CA ASN A 354 -13.18 29.20 36.47
C ASN A 354 -13.03 30.39 35.51
N LYS A 355 -13.16 31.62 36.04
CA LYS A 355 -13.11 32.87 35.25
C LYS A 355 -11.90 32.97 34.32
N SER A 356 -10.69 32.69 34.81
CA SER A 356 -9.46 32.81 34.00
C SER A 356 -9.38 31.81 32.84
N LEU A 357 -9.89 30.58 33.02
CA LEU A 357 -9.96 29.59 31.95
C LEU A 357 -11.05 29.94 30.95
N TYR A 358 -12.20 30.43 31.41
CA TYR A 358 -13.26 30.91 30.54
C TYR A 358 -12.78 32.10 29.71
N ASP A 359 -12.17 33.11 30.35
CA ASP A 359 -11.58 34.27 29.70
C ASP A 359 -10.50 33.83 28.70
N PHE A 360 -9.59 32.93 29.08
CA PHE A 360 -8.59 32.42 28.15
C PHE A 360 -9.22 31.70 26.95
N ILE A 361 -10.23 30.87 27.15
CA ILE A 361 -10.92 30.14 26.06
C ILE A 361 -11.71 31.10 25.17
N VAL A 362 -12.40 32.08 25.75
CA VAL A 362 -13.18 33.08 25.03
C VAL A 362 -12.26 34.07 24.30
N PHE A 363 -11.15 34.53 24.89
CA PHE A 363 -10.16 35.36 24.21
C PHE A 363 -9.35 34.59 23.17
N MET A 364 -8.99 33.33 23.44
CA MET A 364 -8.48 32.43 22.42
C MET A 364 -9.42 32.45 21.24
N TYR A 365 -10.71 32.20 21.46
CA TYR A 365 -11.73 32.07 20.43
C TYR A 365 -12.13 33.41 19.76
N PHE A 366 -12.13 34.51 20.50
CA PHE A 366 -12.39 35.87 20.01
C PHE A 366 -11.22 36.40 19.17
N THR A 367 -9.98 36.08 19.55
CA THR A 367 -8.80 36.24 18.70
C THR A 367 -8.84 35.26 17.51
N ASN A 368 -9.52 34.13 17.66
CA ASN A 368 -9.83 33.13 16.62
C ASN A 368 -11.00 33.55 15.71
N LEU A 369 -11.10 34.83 15.35
CA LEU A 369 -11.90 35.31 14.22
C LEU A 369 -11.30 34.80 12.87
N ASN A 370 -11.30 33.47 12.70
CA ASN A 370 -11.65 32.67 11.54
C ASN A 370 -11.07 32.95 10.12
N TYR A 371 -9.96 33.68 9.94
CA TYR A 371 -9.36 33.80 8.58
C TYR A 371 -7.84 33.72 8.47
N ILE A 372 -7.08 33.60 9.58
CA ILE A 372 -5.60 33.52 9.48
C ILE A 372 -5.16 32.24 8.74
N ILE A 373 -5.83 31.12 9.00
CA ILE A 373 -5.65 29.88 8.23
C ILE A 373 -6.84 29.79 7.26
N PRO A 374 -6.69 30.22 5.99
CA PRO A 374 -7.78 30.13 5.03
C PRO A 374 -8.10 28.66 4.74
N LEU A 375 -9.23 28.17 5.27
CA LEU A 375 -9.73 26.83 4.97
C LEU A 375 -9.92 26.62 3.46
N SER A 376 -10.33 27.69 2.76
CA SER A 376 -10.48 27.73 1.31
C SER A 376 -9.18 27.48 0.57
N LEU A 377 -8.00 27.80 1.13
CA LEU A 377 -6.70 27.55 0.50
C LEU A 377 -6.47 26.06 0.25
N TYR A 378 -6.92 25.20 1.17
CA TYR A 378 -6.72 23.75 1.02
C TYR A 378 -7.58 23.16 -0.09
N VAL A 379 -8.87 23.55 -0.14
CA VAL A 379 -9.79 23.10 -1.20
C VAL A 379 -9.37 23.64 -2.55
N THR A 380 -9.06 24.93 -2.63
CA THR A 380 -8.62 25.56 -3.88
C THR A 380 -7.34 24.91 -4.40
N MET A 381 -6.36 24.64 -3.53
CA MET A 381 -5.14 23.92 -3.92
C MET A 381 -5.41 22.49 -4.39
N GLU A 382 -6.35 21.77 -3.77
CA GLU A 382 -6.73 20.45 -4.25
C GLU A 382 -7.46 20.50 -5.60
N LEU A 383 -8.36 21.46 -5.78
CA LEU A 383 -9.12 21.67 -7.01
C LEU A 383 -8.19 22.08 -8.15
N ILE A 384 -7.28 23.04 -7.92
CA ILE A 384 -6.26 23.47 -8.89
C ILE A 384 -5.41 22.27 -9.33
N ARG A 385 -5.00 21.40 -8.42
CA ARG A 385 -4.22 20.20 -8.78
C ARG A 385 -5.05 19.18 -9.55
N PHE A 386 -6.33 19.03 -9.21
CA PHE A 386 -7.22 18.11 -9.91
C PHE A 386 -7.49 18.57 -11.34
N VAL A 387 -7.94 19.82 -11.52
CA VAL A 387 -8.16 20.40 -12.86
C VAL A 387 -6.85 20.51 -13.63
N GLY A 388 -5.77 20.91 -12.95
CA GLY A 388 -4.43 20.95 -13.55
C GLY A 388 -3.93 19.58 -14.02
N SER A 389 -4.34 18.49 -13.36
CA SER A 389 -3.99 17.14 -13.81
C SER A 389 -4.63 16.78 -15.15
N SER A 390 -5.84 17.28 -15.43
CA SER A 390 -6.51 17.09 -16.72
C SER A 390 -5.78 17.79 -17.87
N PHE A 391 -5.13 18.94 -17.62
CA PHE A 391 -4.32 19.60 -18.67
C PHE A 391 -3.12 18.76 -19.10
N PHE A 392 -2.52 17.97 -18.21
CA PHE A 392 -1.44 17.06 -18.59
C PHE A 392 -1.95 15.88 -19.43
N GLU A 393 -3.17 15.41 -19.18
CA GLU A 393 -3.80 14.35 -19.98
C GLU A 393 -4.16 14.83 -21.39
N TRP A 394 -4.53 16.12 -21.53
CA TRP A 394 -4.87 16.72 -22.82
C TRP A 394 -3.65 17.22 -23.61
N ASP A 395 -2.45 17.17 -23.07
CA ASP A 395 -1.25 17.66 -23.75
C ASP A 395 -0.81 16.70 -24.86
N ILE A 396 -1.18 17.04 -26.10
CA ILE A 396 -0.84 16.30 -27.31
C ILE A 396 0.68 16.25 -27.54
N LYS A 397 1.44 17.29 -27.13
CA LYS A 397 2.91 17.32 -27.29
C LYS A 397 3.61 16.42 -26.27
N GLY A 398 2.91 16.00 -25.22
CA GLY A 398 3.41 15.07 -24.20
C GLY A 398 3.23 13.59 -24.54
N ILE A 399 2.49 13.27 -25.60
CA ILE A 399 2.29 11.90 -26.09
C ILE A 399 3.51 11.54 -26.97
N TRP A 400 4.52 10.95 -26.35
CA TRP A 400 5.71 10.41 -27.04
C TRP A 400 5.51 8.97 -27.50
#